data_AF-A0A7C6ETX3-F1
#
_entry.id   AF-A0A7C6ETX3-F1
#
_cell.length_a   1.000
_cell.length_b   1.000
_cell.length_c   1.000
_cell.angle_alpha   90.00
_cell.angle_beta   90.00
_cell.angle_gamma   90.00
#
_symmetry.space_group_name_H-M   'P 1'
#
loop_
_entity.id
_entity.type
_entity.pdbx_description
1 polymer ?
#
loop_
_entity_poly.entity_id
_entity_poly.type
_entity_poly.pdbx_seq_one_letter_code
_entity_poly.pdbx_strand_id
1 'polypeptide(L)'
;MKRLGLHYFGLLAVLLMTALPLSAQEEKEAGAPGRFGTGQDSIDCLKNLSLYREYARHRNYKDALPSWRWVYNNCPQASKNIYIDGVNMFRFFIENEKNPDIKEKYIDTLMMIYDKRMEMFGERGYVLGRKGVDLLRYRRDEQKYIQEGYDILGESVKLLKANTSPATFATYFTATLSLYKLNALSADQVLSNWAFIMPLMEQASQKNPKDTVITSVRDA
;
A
#
# COMPACT_ATOMS: atom_id res chain seq x y z
N MET A 1 -21.81 -38.18 78.53
CA MET A 1 -22.73 -37.37 77.71
C MET A 1 -23.20 -36.19 78.56
N LYS A 2 -22.75 -34.99 78.22
CA LYS A 2 -22.90 -33.74 78.99
C LYS A 2 -23.66 -32.73 78.12
N ARG A 3 -24.52 -31.95 78.79
CA ARG A 3 -24.86 -30.52 78.50
C ARG A 3 -25.76 -30.25 77.29
N LEU A 4 -26.64 -29.25 77.25
CA LEU A 4 -27.16 -28.21 78.17
C LEU A 4 -28.23 -27.46 77.32
N GLY A 5 -29.42 -27.16 77.84
CA GLY A 5 -29.89 -25.79 78.14
C GLY A 5 -29.86 -24.80 76.96
N LEU A 6 -30.98 -24.32 76.39
CA LEU A 6 -32.03 -23.42 76.91
C LEU A 6 -31.83 -21.94 76.47
N HIS A 7 -32.84 -21.43 75.72
CA HIS A 7 -33.27 -20.04 75.46
C HIS A 7 -32.31 -18.97 74.90
N TYR A 8 -32.73 -18.23 73.86
CA TYR A 8 -33.13 -16.80 73.93
C TYR A 8 -33.29 -16.18 72.51
N PHE A 9 -34.30 -15.29 72.37
CA PHE A 9 -34.37 -14.09 71.51
C PHE A 9 -34.11 -14.27 70.00
N GLY A 10 -35.07 -13.96 69.11
CA GLY A 10 -35.55 -12.60 68.87
C GLY A 10 -35.06 -12.12 67.49
N LEU A 11 -35.78 -11.16 66.92
CA LEU A 11 -35.46 -10.36 65.71
C LEU A 11 -35.95 -10.87 64.34
N LEU A 12 -37.03 -10.20 63.91
CA LEU A 12 -37.26 -9.67 62.56
C LEU A 12 -35.95 -9.59 61.73
N ALA A 13 -35.88 -10.35 60.64
CA ALA A 13 -34.92 -10.08 59.58
C ALA A 13 -35.66 -9.31 58.46
N VAL A 14 -35.42 -7.99 58.44
CA VAL A 14 -35.87 -7.06 57.42
C VAL A 14 -35.20 -7.41 56.09
N LEU A 15 -36.01 -7.57 55.04
CA LEU A 15 -35.59 -7.79 53.66
C LEU A 15 -35.00 -6.47 53.12
N LEU A 16 -33.68 -6.27 53.23
CA LEU A 16 -32.99 -5.12 52.64
C LEU A 16 -32.76 -5.39 51.13
N MET A 17 -33.64 -4.87 50.28
CA MET A 17 -33.31 -4.66 48.86
C MET A 17 -32.24 -3.58 48.78
N THR A 18 -30.97 -3.98 48.67
CA THR A 18 -29.91 -3.04 48.30
C THR A 18 -29.95 -2.81 46.80
N ALA A 19 -30.50 -1.67 46.38
CA ALA A 19 -30.31 -1.15 45.05
C ALA A 19 -28.80 -0.86 44.87
N LEU A 20 -28.13 -1.67 44.06
CA LEU A 20 -26.78 -1.36 43.61
C LEU A 20 -26.87 -0.10 42.72
N PRO A 21 -26.09 0.96 43.00
CA PRO A 21 -26.00 2.08 42.08
C PRO A 21 -25.39 1.57 40.78
N LEU A 22 -26.17 1.66 39.69
CA LEU A 22 -25.69 1.53 38.33
C LEU A 22 -24.71 2.69 38.10
N SER A 23 -23.43 2.47 38.38
CA SER A 23 -22.39 3.40 37.96
C SER A 23 -22.41 3.41 36.43
N ALA A 24 -23.04 4.44 35.86
CA ALA A 24 -22.90 4.81 34.47
C ALA A 24 -21.40 4.86 34.18
N GLN A 25 -20.91 3.91 33.39
CA GLN A 25 -19.56 3.99 32.87
C GLN A 25 -19.54 5.21 31.95
N GLU A 26 -18.85 6.27 32.36
CA GLU A 26 -18.46 7.34 31.45
C GLU A 26 -17.81 6.69 30.23
N GLU A 27 -18.49 6.76 29.10
CA GLU A 27 -17.92 6.49 27.80
C GLU A 27 -16.82 7.53 27.61
N LYS A 28 -15.57 7.13 27.85
CA LYS A 28 -14.40 7.98 27.59
C LYS A 28 -14.53 8.51 26.18
N GLU A 29 -14.69 9.82 26.06
CA GLU A 29 -14.71 10.56 24.80
C GLU A 29 -13.63 10.02 23.86
N ALA A 30 -14.06 9.66 22.66
CA ALA A 30 -13.23 9.23 21.56
C ALA A 30 -12.14 10.28 21.30
N GLY A 31 -10.94 10.02 21.82
CA GLY A 31 -9.73 10.68 21.35
C GLY A 31 -9.60 10.54 19.84
N ALA A 32 -8.85 11.45 19.20
CA ALA A 32 -8.66 11.51 17.76
C ALA A 32 -8.61 10.11 17.13
N PRO A 33 -9.37 9.85 16.04
CA PRO A 33 -9.52 8.52 15.51
C PRO A 33 -8.17 7.88 15.25
N GLY A 34 -7.95 6.72 15.88
CA GLY A 34 -6.77 5.91 15.59
C GLY A 34 -6.77 5.52 14.11
N ARG A 35 -5.70 4.88 13.62
CA ARG A 35 -5.58 4.43 12.22
C ARG A 35 -6.73 3.54 11.69
N PHE A 36 -7.59 3.05 12.58
CA PHE A 36 -8.76 2.23 12.27
C PHE A 36 -10.09 3.00 12.35
N GLY A 37 -10.13 4.24 12.83
CA GLY A 37 -11.35 4.98 13.16
C GLY A 37 -11.68 4.94 14.65
N THR A 38 -12.91 5.34 15.01
CA THR A 38 -13.45 5.30 16.38
C THR A 38 -14.78 4.55 16.44
N GLY A 39 -15.06 3.86 17.54
CA GLY A 39 -16.32 3.12 17.72
C GLY A 39 -16.58 2.09 16.62
N GLN A 40 -17.76 2.15 16.02
CA GLN A 40 -18.21 1.21 14.98
C GLN A 40 -17.31 1.22 13.74
N ASP A 41 -16.77 2.39 13.35
CA ASP A 41 -15.85 2.51 12.22
C ASP A 41 -14.58 1.65 12.42
N SER A 42 -14.09 1.59 13.66
CA SER A 42 -12.94 0.76 14.01
C SER A 42 -13.25 -0.73 13.92
N ILE A 43 -14.48 -1.15 14.26
CA ILE A 43 -14.89 -2.55 14.17
C ILE A 43 -15.02 -2.97 12.71
N ASP A 44 -15.67 -2.15 11.89
CA ASP A 44 -15.87 -2.45 10.47
C ASP A 44 -14.55 -2.39 9.70
N CYS A 45 -13.65 -1.49 10.05
CA CYS A 45 -12.29 -1.47 9.49
C CYS A 45 -11.54 -2.76 9.79
N LEU A 46 -11.51 -3.19 11.06
CA LEU A 46 -10.80 -4.42 11.43
C LEU A 46 -11.42 -5.66 10.76
N LYS A 47 -12.75 -5.73 10.69
CA LYS A 47 -13.47 -6.82 10.03
C LYS A 47 -13.12 -6.90 8.54
N ASN A 48 -13.29 -5.82 7.80
CA ASN A 48 -13.00 -5.81 6.36
C ASN A 48 -11.51 -6.00 6.07
N LEU A 49 -10.63 -5.44 6.91
CA LEU A 49 -9.17 -5.62 6.80
C LEU A 49 -8.79 -7.09 6.98
N SER A 50 -9.34 -7.77 7.99
CA SER A 50 -9.09 -9.20 8.19
C SER A 50 -9.61 -10.02 7.00
N LEU A 51 -10.84 -9.74 6.56
CA LEU A 51 -11.52 -10.51 5.53
C LEU A 51 -10.80 -10.42 4.17
N TYR A 52 -10.48 -9.21 3.69
CA TYR A 52 -9.78 -9.10 2.41
C TYR A 52 -8.38 -9.71 2.48
N ARG A 53 -7.68 -9.56 3.62
CA ARG A 53 -6.31 -10.08 3.77
C ARG A 53 -6.30 -11.59 3.70
N GLU A 54 -7.33 -12.27 4.20
CA GLU A 54 -7.45 -13.72 4.09
C GLU A 54 -7.58 -14.15 2.63
N TYR A 55 -8.54 -13.58 1.90
CA TYR A 55 -8.71 -13.87 0.47
C TYR A 55 -7.47 -13.50 -0.36
N ALA A 56 -6.84 -12.36 -0.09
CA ALA A 56 -5.65 -11.89 -0.81
C ALA A 56 -4.43 -12.80 -0.59
N ARG A 57 -4.23 -13.36 0.61
CA ARG A 57 -3.15 -14.34 0.87
C ARG A 57 -3.28 -15.58 0.01
N HIS A 58 -4.52 -16.01 -0.24
CA HIS A 58 -4.82 -17.13 -1.13
C HIS A 58 -4.97 -16.70 -2.61
N ARG A 59 -4.62 -15.46 -2.94
CA ARG A 59 -4.77 -14.86 -4.28
C ARG A 59 -6.20 -14.92 -4.84
N ASN A 60 -7.19 -15.08 -3.97
CA ASN A 60 -8.60 -15.01 -4.34
C ASN A 60 -9.02 -13.53 -4.42
N TYR A 61 -8.54 -12.87 -5.45
CA TYR A 61 -8.70 -11.42 -5.61
C TYR A 61 -10.12 -10.99 -5.91
N LYS A 62 -10.91 -11.84 -6.56
CA LYS A 62 -12.34 -11.56 -6.83
C LYS A 62 -13.11 -11.42 -5.53
N ASP A 63 -12.93 -12.34 -4.59
CA ASP A 63 -13.62 -12.32 -3.30
C ASP A 63 -12.97 -11.31 -2.32
N ALA A 64 -11.68 -11.00 -2.50
CA ALA A 64 -11.01 -9.95 -1.72
C ALA A 64 -11.52 -8.53 -2.08
N LEU A 65 -11.86 -8.29 -3.35
CA LEU A 65 -12.09 -6.94 -3.88
C LEU A 65 -13.16 -6.12 -3.13
N PRO A 66 -14.34 -6.66 -2.75
CA PRO A 66 -15.35 -5.88 -2.05
C PRO A 66 -14.85 -5.36 -0.69
N SER A 67 -14.25 -6.24 0.10
CA SER A 67 -13.71 -5.89 1.42
C SER A 67 -12.48 -4.99 1.31
N TRP A 68 -11.61 -5.25 0.33
CA TRP A 68 -10.45 -4.41 0.06
C TRP A 68 -10.85 -2.98 -0.31
N ARG A 69 -11.84 -2.82 -1.20
CA ARG A 69 -12.34 -1.52 -1.64
C ARG A 69 -12.95 -0.75 -0.48
N TRP A 70 -13.68 -1.45 0.40
CA TRP A 70 -14.23 -0.84 1.60
C TRP A 70 -13.12 -0.28 2.49
N VAL A 71 -12.05 -1.06 2.76
CA VAL A 71 -10.92 -0.60 3.59
C VAL A 71 -10.17 0.55 2.92
N TYR A 72 -9.92 0.46 1.60
CA TYR A 72 -9.25 1.50 0.83
C TYR A 72 -9.95 2.86 0.94
N ASN A 73 -11.28 2.87 0.93
CA ASN A 73 -12.06 4.10 1.00
C ASN A 73 -12.29 4.61 2.43
N ASN A 74 -12.53 3.71 3.38
CA ASN A 74 -13.03 4.10 4.72
C ASN A 74 -11.93 4.12 5.80
N CYS A 75 -10.87 3.33 5.67
CA CYS A 75 -9.75 3.36 6.60
C CYS A 75 -8.38 3.22 5.90
N PRO A 76 -8.03 4.17 5.02
CA PRO A 76 -6.81 4.13 4.19
C PRO A 76 -5.49 4.16 4.99
N GLN A 77 -5.53 4.56 6.27
CA GLN A 77 -4.36 4.58 7.18
C GLN A 77 -4.17 3.26 7.95
N ALA A 78 -5.15 2.35 7.90
CA ALA A 78 -5.16 1.17 8.75
C ALA A 78 -3.95 0.26 8.51
N SER A 79 -3.50 0.13 7.26
CA SER A 79 -2.30 -0.63 6.92
C SER A 79 -1.73 -0.27 5.54
N LYS A 80 -0.40 -0.20 5.44
CA LYS A 80 0.30 -0.12 4.14
C LYS A 80 0.00 -1.31 3.23
N ASN A 81 -0.37 -2.46 3.81
CA ASN A 81 -0.70 -3.68 3.05
C ASN A 81 -1.91 -3.49 2.13
N ILE A 82 -2.83 -2.55 2.45
CA ILE A 82 -3.95 -2.20 1.57
C ILE A 82 -3.42 -1.88 0.17
N TYR A 83 -2.39 -1.04 0.09
CA TYR A 83 -1.82 -0.62 -1.19
C TYR A 83 -0.95 -1.69 -1.83
N ILE A 84 -0.19 -2.44 -1.04
CA ILE A 84 0.67 -3.52 -1.55
C ILE A 84 -0.17 -4.64 -2.17
N ASP A 85 -1.22 -5.07 -1.47
CA ASP A 85 -2.15 -6.08 -1.98
C ASP A 85 -2.98 -5.54 -3.12
N GLY A 86 -3.39 -4.27 -3.06
CA GLY A 86 -4.09 -3.58 -4.14
C GLY A 86 -3.29 -3.59 -5.44
N VAL A 87 -1.99 -3.29 -5.39
CA VAL A 87 -1.09 -3.38 -6.56
C VAL A 87 -1.07 -4.80 -7.12
N ASN A 88 -0.91 -5.82 -6.27
CA ASN A 88 -0.89 -7.22 -6.72
C ASN A 88 -2.24 -7.65 -7.32
N MET A 89 -3.34 -7.21 -6.71
CA MET A 89 -4.71 -7.50 -7.10
C MET A 89 -5.03 -6.89 -8.46
N PHE A 90 -4.72 -5.61 -8.68
CA PHE A 90 -5.01 -4.93 -9.94
C PHE A 90 -4.08 -5.36 -11.07
N ARG A 91 -2.80 -5.68 -10.79
CA ARG A 91 -1.95 -6.37 -11.78
C ARG A 91 -2.57 -7.68 -12.24
N PHE A 92 -3.06 -8.50 -11.32
CA PHE A 92 -3.76 -9.74 -11.67
C PHE A 92 -4.99 -9.48 -12.53
N PHE A 93 -5.83 -8.50 -12.20
CA PHE A 93 -6.99 -8.15 -13.02
C PHE A 93 -6.59 -7.67 -14.42
N ILE A 94 -5.58 -6.81 -14.54
CA ILE A 94 -5.06 -6.32 -15.84
C ILE A 94 -4.56 -7.50 -16.70
N GLU A 95 -3.84 -8.44 -16.11
CA GLU A 95 -3.24 -9.58 -16.81
C GLU A 95 -4.28 -10.62 -17.25
N ASN A 96 -5.44 -10.68 -16.60
CA ASN A 96 -6.51 -11.63 -16.90
C ASN A 96 -7.70 -11.02 -17.65
N GLU A 97 -7.70 -9.70 -17.86
CA GLU A 97 -8.77 -8.99 -18.57
C GLU A 97 -8.53 -8.99 -20.08
N LYS A 98 -9.59 -9.30 -20.84
CA LYS A 98 -9.57 -9.35 -22.31
C LYS A 98 -10.18 -8.11 -22.93
N ASN A 99 -11.11 -7.45 -22.24
CA ASN A 99 -11.73 -6.22 -22.71
C ASN A 99 -10.76 -5.04 -22.51
N PRO A 100 -10.31 -4.36 -23.58
CA PRO A 100 -9.34 -3.28 -23.47
C PRO A 100 -9.85 -2.09 -22.64
N ASP A 101 -11.14 -1.75 -22.71
CA ASP A 101 -11.72 -0.64 -21.95
C ASP A 101 -11.77 -0.93 -20.45
N ILE A 102 -12.03 -2.19 -20.07
CA ILE A 102 -12.00 -2.61 -18.67
C ILE A 102 -10.56 -2.67 -18.16
N LYS A 103 -9.65 -3.19 -19.00
CA LYS A 103 -8.22 -3.24 -18.69
C LYS A 103 -7.67 -1.84 -18.41
N GLU A 104 -8.05 -0.85 -19.20
CA GLU A 104 -7.63 0.54 -19.00
C GLU A 104 -8.11 1.10 -17.65
N LYS A 105 -9.36 0.83 -17.26
CA LYS A 105 -9.88 1.23 -15.93
C LYS A 105 -9.13 0.56 -14.78
N TYR A 106 -8.67 -0.68 -14.96
CA TYR A 106 -7.83 -1.34 -13.96
C TYR A 106 -6.44 -0.71 -13.87
N ILE A 107 -5.85 -0.28 -14.99
CA ILE A 107 -4.58 0.45 -14.99
C ILE A 107 -4.74 1.81 -14.30
N ASP A 108 -5.82 2.55 -14.57
CA ASP A 108 -6.12 3.80 -13.85
C ASP A 108 -6.20 3.58 -12.34
N THR A 109 -6.94 2.54 -11.93
CA THR A 109 -7.06 2.21 -10.50
C THR A 109 -5.69 1.83 -9.91
N LEU A 110 -4.85 1.08 -10.65
CA LEU A 110 -3.49 0.76 -10.21
C LEU A 110 -2.65 2.03 -9.99
N MET A 111 -2.76 3.03 -10.87
CA MET A 111 -2.06 4.31 -10.71
C MET A 111 -2.56 5.07 -9.47
N MET A 112 -3.88 5.10 -9.25
CA MET A 112 -4.47 5.72 -8.05
C MET A 112 -4.01 5.07 -6.74
N ILE A 113 -3.86 3.74 -6.72
CA ILE A 113 -3.36 3.01 -5.54
C ILE A 113 -1.94 3.46 -5.18
N TYR A 114 -1.09 3.70 -6.17
CA TYR A 114 0.26 4.23 -5.92
C TYR A 114 0.22 5.64 -5.35
N ASP A 115 -0.62 6.52 -5.90
CA ASP A 115 -0.74 7.90 -5.42
C ASP A 115 -1.25 7.96 -3.98
N LYS A 116 -2.33 7.20 -3.71
CA LYS A 116 -2.89 7.11 -2.35
C LYS A 116 -1.88 6.52 -1.37
N ARG A 117 -1.08 5.52 -1.76
CA ARG A 117 -0.01 5.00 -0.91
C ARG A 117 0.99 6.08 -0.50
N MET A 118 1.39 6.93 -1.45
CA MET A 118 2.32 8.02 -1.16
C MET A 118 1.71 9.03 -0.20
N GLU A 119 0.43 9.38 -0.41
CA GLU A 119 -0.32 10.27 0.47
C GLU A 119 -0.38 9.74 1.91
N MET A 120 -0.70 8.45 2.09
CA MET A 120 -0.91 7.88 3.43
C MET A 120 0.38 7.46 4.15
N PHE A 121 1.41 7.03 3.40
CA PHE A 121 2.57 6.33 3.98
C PHE A 121 3.93 6.86 3.51
N GLY A 122 3.97 7.88 2.65
CA GLY A 122 5.21 8.44 2.12
C GLY A 122 5.94 7.48 1.19
N GLU A 123 7.25 7.32 1.38
CA GLU A 123 8.13 6.49 0.52
C GLU A 123 8.13 6.94 -0.96
N ARG A 124 7.93 8.24 -1.22
CA ARG A 124 7.69 8.80 -2.57
C ARG A 124 8.61 8.24 -3.63
N GLY A 125 9.93 8.33 -3.47
CA GLY A 125 10.88 7.80 -4.45
C GLY A 125 10.66 6.31 -4.74
N TYR A 126 10.51 5.49 -3.70
CA TYR A 126 10.28 4.04 -3.84
C TYR A 126 8.91 3.69 -4.45
N VAL A 127 7.88 4.49 -4.19
CA VAL A 127 6.56 4.27 -4.77
C VAL A 127 6.49 4.74 -6.22
N LEU A 128 7.03 5.91 -6.56
CA LEU A 128 7.16 6.40 -7.93
C LEU A 128 7.93 5.43 -8.81
N GLY A 129 9.05 4.89 -8.31
CA GLY A 129 9.85 3.91 -9.06
C GLY A 129 9.07 2.67 -9.48
N ARG A 130 8.07 2.23 -8.69
CA ARG A 130 7.19 1.12 -9.06
C ARG A 130 6.00 1.56 -9.91
N LYS A 131 5.43 2.74 -9.61
CA LYS A 131 4.37 3.35 -10.41
C LYS A 131 4.80 3.49 -11.87
N GLY A 132 5.97 4.09 -12.11
CA GLY A 132 6.51 4.27 -13.46
C GLY A 132 6.82 2.95 -14.17
N VAL A 133 7.30 1.94 -13.44
CA VAL A 133 7.53 0.59 -14.01
C VAL A 133 6.22 -0.06 -14.47
N ASP A 134 5.16 0.02 -13.67
CA ASP A 134 3.85 -0.53 -14.06
C ASP A 134 3.18 0.30 -15.16
N LEU A 135 3.30 1.62 -15.11
CA LEU A 135 2.79 2.51 -16.15
C LEU A 135 3.38 2.09 -17.51
N LEU A 136 4.71 2.00 -17.62
CA LEU A 136 5.35 1.60 -18.87
C LEU A 136 5.22 0.11 -19.20
N ARG A 137 4.88 -0.73 -18.23
CA ARG A 137 4.51 -2.12 -18.52
C ARG A 137 3.21 -2.19 -19.31
N TYR A 138 2.22 -1.37 -18.96
CA TYR A 138 0.87 -1.51 -19.50
C TYR A 138 0.47 -0.44 -20.53
N ARG A 139 1.20 0.68 -20.62
CA ARG A 139 0.83 1.84 -21.46
C ARG A 139 1.94 2.38 -22.37
N ARG A 140 3.05 1.65 -22.55
CA ARG A 140 4.20 2.12 -23.36
C ARG A 140 3.92 2.29 -24.87
N ASP A 141 2.74 1.93 -25.35
CA ASP A 141 2.42 2.01 -26.78
C ASP A 141 2.09 3.45 -27.22
N GLU A 142 1.77 4.35 -26.28
CA GLU A 142 1.55 5.77 -26.58
C GLU A 142 2.67 6.64 -26.01
N GLN A 143 3.21 7.55 -26.84
CA GLN A 143 4.30 8.46 -26.46
C GLN A 143 4.01 9.26 -25.18
N LYS A 144 2.76 9.69 -24.97
CA LYS A 144 2.35 10.46 -23.78
C LYS A 144 2.65 9.69 -22.48
N TYR A 145 2.42 8.38 -22.47
CA TYR A 145 2.64 7.54 -21.29
C TYR A 145 4.12 7.19 -21.14
N ILE A 146 4.88 7.08 -22.24
CA ILE A 146 6.35 6.98 -22.19
C ILE A 146 6.93 8.23 -21.52
N GLN A 147 6.46 9.41 -21.91
CA GLN A 147 6.87 10.69 -21.31
C GLN A 147 6.52 10.74 -19.82
N GLU A 148 5.29 10.42 -19.45
CA GLU A 148 4.86 10.38 -18.05
C GLU A 148 5.70 9.39 -17.23
N GLY A 149 5.94 8.18 -17.75
CA GLY A 149 6.78 7.18 -17.09
C GLY A 149 8.24 7.64 -16.96
N TYR A 150 8.80 8.27 -17.99
CA TYR A 150 10.14 8.88 -17.95
C TYR A 150 10.24 9.91 -16.81
N ASP A 151 9.27 10.82 -16.69
CA ASP A 151 9.27 11.86 -15.67
C ASP A 151 9.14 11.27 -14.25
N ILE A 152 8.21 10.33 -14.05
CA ILE A 152 7.99 9.62 -12.78
C ILE A 152 9.25 8.85 -12.36
N LEU A 153 9.86 8.11 -13.28
CA LEU A 153 11.04 7.31 -13.01
C LEU A 153 12.27 8.19 -12.75
N GLY A 154 12.42 9.29 -13.49
CA GLY A 154 13.48 10.28 -13.27
C GLY A 154 13.39 10.92 -11.88
N GLU A 155 12.19 11.26 -11.41
CA GLU A 155 11.98 11.73 -10.05
C GLU A 155 12.37 10.66 -9.01
N SER A 156 11.92 9.41 -9.22
CA SER A 156 12.32 8.29 -8.35
C SER A 156 13.84 8.14 -8.24
N VAL A 157 14.55 8.17 -9.36
CA VAL A 157 16.01 8.03 -9.40
C VAL A 157 16.69 9.20 -8.66
N LYS A 158 16.22 10.43 -8.86
CA LYS A 158 16.75 11.62 -8.15
C LYS A 158 16.58 11.52 -6.64
N LEU A 159 15.42 11.04 -6.18
CA LEU A 159 15.12 10.90 -4.75
C LEU A 159 15.90 9.75 -4.09
N LEU A 160 16.00 8.60 -4.75
CA LEU A 160 16.61 7.40 -4.16
C LEU A 160 18.11 7.28 -4.43
N LYS A 161 18.63 7.92 -5.48
CA LYS A 161 20.02 7.83 -5.92
C LYS A 161 20.44 6.36 -6.08
N ALA A 162 21.56 5.95 -5.48
CA ALA A 162 22.04 4.57 -5.48
C ALA A 162 21.17 3.56 -4.70
N ASN A 163 20.08 4.00 -4.06
CA ASN A 163 19.09 3.10 -3.45
C ASN A 163 17.92 2.80 -4.42
N THR A 164 17.98 3.30 -5.65
CA THR A 164 16.98 3.01 -6.69
C THR A 164 17.03 1.53 -7.08
N SER A 165 15.85 0.95 -7.35
CA SER A 165 15.79 -0.47 -7.75
C SER A 165 16.35 -0.67 -9.17
N PRO A 166 16.94 -1.84 -9.49
CA PRO A 166 17.41 -2.15 -10.84
C PRO A 166 16.31 -2.03 -11.89
N ALA A 167 15.09 -2.48 -11.57
CA ALA A 167 13.94 -2.37 -12.47
C ALA A 167 13.60 -0.90 -12.80
N THR A 168 13.69 0.00 -11.81
CA THR A 168 13.48 1.43 -12.01
C THR A 168 14.58 2.05 -12.89
N PHE A 169 15.86 1.72 -12.65
CA PHE A 169 16.96 2.17 -13.51
C PHE A 169 16.79 1.70 -14.96
N ALA A 170 16.59 0.39 -15.17
CA ALA A 170 16.43 -0.19 -16.50
C ALA A 170 15.22 0.40 -17.25
N THR A 171 14.12 0.61 -16.55
CA THR A 171 12.92 1.18 -17.16
C THR A 171 13.10 2.68 -17.48
N TYR A 172 13.78 3.44 -16.64
CA TYR A 172 14.11 4.84 -16.92
C TYR A 172 15.00 4.98 -18.16
N PHE A 173 16.01 4.11 -18.27
CA PHE A 173 16.89 4.08 -19.43
C PHE A 173 16.11 3.71 -20.71
N THR A 174 15.27 2.68 -20.64
CA THR A 174 14.40 2.28 -21.76
C THR A 174 13.48 3.42 -22.18
N ALA A 175 12.87 4.13 -21.23
CA ALA A 175 12.01 5.28 -21.52
C ALA A 175 12.79 6.42 -22.20
N THR A 176 14.02 6.70 -21.72
CA THR A 176 14.93 7.69 -22.32
C THR A 176 15.22 7.36 -23.79
N LEU A 177 15.59 6.11 -24.09
CA LEU A 177 15.87 5.67 -25.46
C LEU A 177 14.62 5.70 -26.35
N SER A 178 13.47 5.30 -25.83
CA SER A 178 12.19 5.35 -26.55
C SER A 178 11.83 6.78 -26.93
N LEU A 179 11.95 7.74 -26.01
CA LEU A 179 11.66 9.14 -26.28
C LEU A 179 12.66 9.76 -27.26
N TYR A 180 13.94 9.36 -27.22
CA TYR A 180 14.91 9.76 -28.24
C TYR A 180 14.51 9.25 -29.64
N LYS A 181 14.14 7.97 -29.76
CA LYS A 181 13.65 7.39 -31.03
C LYS A 181 12.40 8.07 -31.56
N LEU A 182 11.57 8.62 -30.67
CA LEU A 182 10.38 9.39 -31.00
C LEU A 182 10.67 10.89 -31.25
N ASN A 183 11.94 11.30 -31.27
CA ASN A 183 12.39 12.69 -31.39
C ASN A 183 11.86 13.62 -30.27
N ALA A 184 11.46 13.05 -29.13
CA ALA A 184 11.00 13.81 -27.96
C ALA A 184 12.15 14.21 -27.03
N LEU A 185 13.28 13.50 -27.09
CA LEU A 185 14.54 13.87 -26.43
C LEU A 185 15.64 14.07 -27.47
N SER A 186 16.56 14.99 -27.18
CA SER A 186 17.80 15.20 -27.93
C SER A 186 18.90 14.22 -27.50
N ALA A 187 19.94 14.07 -28.33
CA ALA A 187 21.11 13.26 -27.99
C ALA A 187 21.81 13.75 -26.70
N ASP A 188 21.89 15.08 -26.51
CA ASP A 188 22.49 15.67 -25.31
C ASP A 188 21.72 15.33 -24.04
N GLN A 189 20.38 15.26 -24.12
CA GLN A 189 19.54 14.83 -22.99
C GLN A 189 19.77 13.34 -22.66
N VAL A 190 19.90 12.48 -23.68
CA VAL A 190 20.24 11.06 -23.47
C VAL A 190 21.60 10.92 -22.79
N LEU A 191 22.62 11.62 -23.29
CA LEU A 191 23.97 11.61 -22.70
C LEU A 191 23.98 12.14 -21.26
N SER A 192 23.22 13.21 -21.00
CA SER A 192 23.08 13.78 -19.64
C SER A 192 22.40 12.79 -18.69
N ASN A 193 21.35 12.11 -19.14
CA ASN A 193 20.69 11.07 -18.37
C ASN A 193 21.63 9.90 -18.08
N TRP A 194 22.39 9.44 -19.07
CA TRP A 194 23.39 8.38 -18.91
C TRP A 194 24.47 8.75 -17.89
N ALA A 195 25.07 9.93 -18.05
CA ALA A 195 26.08 10.46 -17.15
C ALA A 195 25.57 10.60 -15.70
N PHE A 196 24.28 10.90 -15.53
CA PHE A 196 23.65 10.95 -14.21
C PHE A 196 23.41 9.57 -13.59
N ILE A 197 22.89 8.59 -14.36
CA ILE A 197 22.50 7.29 -13.80
C ILE A 197 23.67 6.32 -13.61
N MET A 198 24.67 6.35 -14.49
CA MET A 198 25.74 5.35 -14.48
C MET A 198 26.51 5.29 -13.16
N PRO A 199 26.95 6.40 -12.56
CA PRO A 199 27.62 6.37 -11.26
C PRO A 199 26.72 5.84 -10.14
N LEU A 200 25.41 6.13 -10.21
CA LEU A 200 24.44 5.68 -9.21
C LEU A 200 24.21 4.17 -9.29
N MET A 201 24.18 3.62 -10.51
CA MET A 201 24.06 2.19 -10.75
C MET A 201 25.31 1.44 -10.28
N GLU A 202 26.50 1.96 -10.57
CA GLU A 202 27.76 1.38 -10.07
C GLU A 202 27.80 1.35 -8.54
N GLN A 203 27.41 2.47 -7.90
CA GLN A 203 27.30 2.52 -6.44
C GLN A 203 26.25 1.54 -5.89
N ALA A 204 25.14 1.33 -6.60
CA ALA A 204 24.10 0.36 -6.21
C ALA A 204 24.62 -1.09 -6.31
N SER A 205 25.35 -1.44 -7.37
CA SER A 205 26.01 -2.75 -7.54
C SER A 205 26.97 -3.08 -6.42
N GLN A 206 27.80 -2.12 -6.01
CA GLN A 206 28.77 -2.33 -4.94
C GLN A 206 28.10 -2.62 -3.60
N LYS A 207 26.92 -2.05 -3.35
CA LYS A 207 26.13 -2.33 -2.15
C LYS A 207 25.48 -3.71 -2.17
N ASN A 208 25.14 -4.23 -3.35
CA ASN A 208 24.46 -5.53 -3.53
C ASN A 208 25.09 -6.32 -4.69
N PRO A 209 26.26 -6.97 -4.48
CA PRO A 209 27.06 -7.57 -5.55
C PRO A 209 26.42 -8.77 -6.28
N LYS A 210 25.25 -9.25 -5.83
CA LYS A 210 24.55 -10.43 -6.40
C LYS A 210 23.42 -10.06 -7.37
N ASP A 211 23.20 -8.77 -7.64
CA ASP A 211 22.11 -8.30 -8.50
C ASP A 211 22.53 -8.28 -9.98
N THR A 212 22.11 -9.30 -10.74
CA THR A 212 22.54 -9.53 -12.14
C THR A 212 21.95 -8.54 -13.15
N VAL A 213 20.91 -7.80 -12.78
CA VAL A 213 20.25 -6.82 -13.68
C VAL A 213 21.11 -5.57 -13.86
N ILE A 214 21.91 -5.19 -12.86
CA ILE A 214 22.75 -4.00 -12.96
C ILE A 214 23.90 -4.26 -13.95
N THR A 215 24.44 -5.48 -13.97
CA THR A 215 25.54 -5.87 -14.87
C THR A 215 25.12 -5.81 -16.35
N SER A 216 23.90 -6.24 -16.69
CA SER A 216 23.46 -6.29 -18.09
C SER A 216 23.15 -4.92 -18.70
N VAL A 217 22.71 -3.94 -17.90
CA VAL A 217 22.46 -2.57 -18.37
C VAL A 217 23.78 -1.79 -18.56
N ARG A 218 24.79 -2.06 -17.73
CA ARG A 218 26.12 -1.44 -17.87
C ARG A 218 26.80 -1.82 -19.18
N ASP A 219 26.56 -3.05 -19.65
CA ASP A 219 27.24 -3.64 -20.79
C ASP A 219 26.46 -3.45 -22.12
N ALA A 220 25.32 -2.74 -22.10
CA ALA A 220 24.44 -2.47 -23.25
C ALA A 220 24.54 -1.01 -23.72
#